data_AF-A0A1E5W5Z4-F1
#
_entry.id   AF-A0A1E5W5Z4-F1
#
_cell.length_a   1.000
_cell.length_b   1.000
_cell.length_c   1.000
_cell.angle_alpha   90.00
_cell.angle_beta   90.00
_cell.angle_gamma   90.00
#
_symmetry.space_group_name_H-M   'P 1'
#
loop_
_entity.id
_entity.type
_entity.pdbx_description
1 polymer ?
#
loop_
_entity_poly.entity_id
_entity_poly.type
_entity_poly.pdbx_seq_one_letter_code
_entity_poly.pdbx_strand_id
1 'polypeptide(L)'
;MALPFSPSELCHGLLLAGVAVLLAGSMQLCAATLDEDIELIWGASHTYFFMDGDQESLALSLDDQQGSCFRSKDTYLYATISMDIKLVEGNSAGVVGTIYTISEGPWSCHDEIDLEFLGNVSGQPITLHTNFFANGVGGREQQFYLWFDPTADYHTYTIEWNPKYIVIRVDGKTIRAFKNYQDQGIPYPTWQPQRVYGSLWDADEWATEGGLIKTDWSNQPFVAYYRNYNATWCRPSPGVAWCGDEPKNSTRFDLDQQTLADLQWVNANYKIYDYCTDHKRFNESDFPKECYLQRADGLMKKRMPLIFEVKELAKLVRTGQWPVAASYVIGFLRWDSTSDEATVLLLFLQDLMALNDFADGVTIMARLLSDWAFLNWRLIRNKAAEMVYKTPELKDSLHFPRGPHNLCHVVPIRSSWSVDGVPVRVSRKHEPAGVPYLSGQAMRVHGSLWNGESWATQRARVKTNWPAAPFVFFRESFASW
;
A
#
# COMPACT_ATOMS: atom_id res chain seq x y z
N MET A 1 2.91 48.45 -52.97
CA MET A 1 4.18 47.79 -53.37
C MET A 1 4.02 46.30 -53.14
N ALA A 2 3.72 45.55 -54.19
CA ALA A 2 3.82 44.10 -54.20
C ALA A 2 4.87 43.77 -55.27
N LEU A 3 5.98 43.17 -54.87
CA LEU A 3 7.02 42.72 -55.80
C LEU A 3 6.57 41.42 -56.47
N PRO A 4 6.79 41.22 -57.77
CA PRO A 4 6.51 39.95 -58.42
C PRO A 4 7.66 38.98 -58.18
N PHE A 5 7.35 37.76 -57.73
CA PHE A 5 8.33 36.67 -57.68
C PHE A 5 8.66 36.16 -59.08
N SER A 6 9.93 35.87 -59.31
CA SER A 6 10.49 35.33 -60.55
C SER A 6 9.99 33.90 -60.85
N PRO A 7 9.70 33.52 -62.11
CA PRO A 7 9.30 32.16 -62.49
C PRO A 7 10.33 31.06 -62.12
N SER A 8 11.58 31.43 -61.84
CA SER A 8 12.66 30.48 -61.51
C SER A 8 12.60 29.93 -60.08
N GLU A 9 11.96 30.66 -59.14
CA GLU A 9 11.88 30.24 -57.73
C GLU A 9 10.74 29.25 -57.49
N LEU A 10 9.65 29.34 -58.27
CA LEU A 10 8.56 28.37 -58.23
C LEU A 10 9.02 26.98 -58.69
N CYS A 11 9.92 26.91 -59.66
CA CYS A 11 10.43 25.64 -60.19
C CYS A 11 11.35 24.91 -59.20
N HIS A 12 12.17 25.66 -58.44
CA HIS A 12 13.03 25.09 -57.39
C HIS A 12 12.22 24.64 -56.16
N GLY A 13 11.17 25.38 -55.79
CA GLY A 13 10.26 25.00 -54.71
C GLY A 13 9.46 23.73 -55.02
N LEU A 14 9.01 23.57 -56.27
CA LEU A 14 8.28 22.37 -56.73
C LEU A 14 9.20 21.14 -56.84
N LEU A 15 10.46 21.30 -57.24
CA LEU A 15 11.44 20.22 -57.25
C LEU A 15 11.83 19.78 -55.82
N LEU A 16 12.05 20.71 -54.90
CA LEU A 16 12.34 20.39 -53.50
C LEU A 16 11.15 19.75 -52.78
N ALA A 17 9.92 20.22 -53.06
CA ALA A 17 8.70 19.60 -52.56
C ALA A 17 8.47 18.20 -53.17
N GLY A 18 8.76 18.02 -54.46
CA GLY A 18 8.68 16.71 -55.13
C GLY A 18 9.69 15.68 -54.60
N VAL A 19 10.93 16.10 -54.32
CA VAL A 19 11.96 15.25 -53.71
C VAL A 19 11.62 14.95 -52.24
N ALA A 20 11.05 15.90 -51.48
CA ALA A 20 10.60 15.66 -50.12
C ALA A 20 9.40 14.70 -50.04
N VAL A 21 8.47 14.76 -51.00
CA VAL A 21 7.34 13.81 -51.10
C VAL A 21 7.80 12.43 -51.57
N LEU A 22 8.82 12.34 -52.43
CA LEU A 22 9.43 11.07 -52.84
C LEU A 22 10.29 10.42 -51.74
N LEU A 23 10.88 11.22 -50.84
CA LEU A 23 11.59 10.71 -49.65
C LEU A 23 10.66 10.38 -48.47
N ALA A 24 9.44 10.92 -48.45
CA ALA A 24 8.41 10.55 -47.48
C ALA A 24 7.61 9.29 -47.88
N GLY A 25 7.77 8.81 -49.12
CA GLY A 25 6.98 7.73 -49.72
C GLY A 25 7.55 6.31 -49.56
N SER A 26 8.62 6.11 -48.80
CA SER A 26 9.20 4.77 -48.58
C SER A 26 9.84 4.64 -47.19
N MET A 27 9.09 5.02 -46.16
CA MET A 27 9.21 4.27 -44.91
C MET A 27 8.49 2.93 -45.12
N GLN A 28 9.19 2.00 -45.77
CA GLN A 28 8.96 0.60 -45.47
C GLN A 28 9.29 0.50 -43.97
N LEU A 29 8.28 0.55 -43.12
CA LEU A 29 8.39 -0.11 -41.82
C LEU A 29 8.79 -1.53 -42.21
N CYS A 30 10.06 -1.91 -42.01
CA CYS A 30 10.33 -3.33 -41.89
C CYS A 30 9.36 -3.78 -40.81
N ALA A 31 8.34 -4.54 -41.21
CA ALA A 31 7.60 -5.32 -40.23
C ALA A 31 8.68 -6.13 -39.54
N ALA A 32 8.94 -5.83 -38.27
CA ALA A 32 9.84 -6.65 -37.47
C ALA A 32 9.27 -8.07 -37.57
N THR A 33 10.06 -8.97 -38.12
CA THR A 33 9.62 -10.34 -38.29
C THR A 33 9.83 -11.03 -36.94
N LEU A 34 8.79 -11.67 -36.46
CA LEU A 34 8.80 -12.44 -35.22
C LEU A 34 9.99 -13.42 -35.21
N ASP A 35 10.28 -14.03 -36.36
CA ASP A 35 11.39 -14.99 -36.54
C ASP A 35 12.79 -14.39 -36.29
N GLU A 36 12.96 -13.07 -36.36
CA GLU A 36 14.19 -12.36 -36.00
C GLU A 36 14.37 -12.27 -34.50
N ASP A 37 13.29 -12.17 -33.73
CA ASP A 37 13.31 -11.90 -32.29
C ASP A 37 13.12 -13.16 -31.42
N ILE A 38 12.50 -14.22 -31.96
CA ILE A 38 12.23 -15.45 -31.22
C ILE A 38 12.90 -16.68 -31.84
N GLU A 39 13.09 -17.72 -31.04
CA GLU A 39 13.54 -19.04 -31.47
C GLU A 39 12.67 -20.15 -30.87
N LEU A 40 12.56 -21.27 -31.57
CA LEU A 40 11.77 -22.42 -31.13
C LEU A 40 12.60 -23.29 -30.17
N ILE A 41 11.97 -23.74 -29.09
CA ILE A 41 12.65 -24.54 -28.04
C ILE A 41 12.26 -26.00 -28.12
N TRP A 42 10.97 -26.28 -28.26
CA TRP A 42 10.44 -27.61 -28.48
C TRP A 42 9.12 -27.50 -29.26
N GLY A 43 8.69 -28.60 -29.85
CA GLY A 43 7.48 -28.60 -30.67
C GLY A 43 7.62 -27.87 -32.00
N ALA A 44 8.80 -27.94 -32.65
CA ALA A 44 9.01 -27.28 -33.95
C ALA A 44 8.07 -27.79 -35.06
N SER A 45 7.68 -29.07 -35.03
CA SER A 45 6.64 -29.63 -35.91
C SER A 45 5.22 -29.19 -35.56
N HIS A 46 5.05 -28.50 -34.43
CA HIS A 46 3.79 -28.00 -33.89
C HIS A 46 3.80 -26.47 -33.80
N THR A 47 4.70 -25.86 -34.57
CA THR A 47 4.86 -24.42 -34.62
C THR A 47 4.93 -23.97 -36.07
N TYR A 48 4.12 -22.98 -36.44
CA TYR A 48 4.00 -22.53 -37.82
C TYR A 48 4.05 -21.00 -37.88
N PHE A 49 5.05 -20.47 -38.59
CA PHE A 49 5.05 -19.07 -39.00
C PHE A 49 4.19 -18.92 -40.26
N PHE A 50 3.35 -17.89 -40.29
CA PHE A 50 2.49 -17.58 -41.43
C PHE A 50 2.20 -16.08 -41.49
N MET A 51 1.73 -15.60 -42.64
CA MET A 51 1.29 -14.22 -42.81
C MET A 51 -0.23 -14.13 -42.60
N ASP A 52 -0.65 -13.36 -41.60
CA ASP A 52 -2.04 -12.96 -41.37
C ASP A 52 -2.24 -11.55 -41.95
N GLY A 53 -2.64 -11.51 -43.23
CA GLY A 53 -2.58 -10.28 -44.03
C GLY A 53 -1.12 -9.83 -44.23
N ASP A 54 -0.80 -8.62 -43.78
CA ASP A 54 0.55 -8.04 -43.85
C ASP A 54 1.37 -8.25 -42.56
N GLN A 55 0.85 -9.00 -41.58
CA GLN A 55 1.53 -9.26 -40.30
C GLN A 55 2.04 -10.69 -40.22
N GLU A 56 3.31 -10.87 -39.90
CA GLU A 56 3.83 -12.18 -39.55
C GLU A 56 3.25 -12.63 -38.20
N SER A 57 2.78 -13.88 -38.17
CA SER A 57 2.14 -14.50 -37.02
C SER A 57 2.70 -15.90 -36.81
N LEU A 58 2.63 -16.36 -35.57
CA LEU A 58 3.07 -17.66 -35.11
C LEU A 58 1.86 -18.42 -34.56
N ALA A 59 1.64 -19.64 -35.05
CA ALA A 59 0.71 -20.59 -34.44
C ALA A 59 1.50 -21.58 -33.60
N LEU A 60 1.14 -21.69 -32.31
CA LEU A 60 1.55 -22.79 -31.44
C LEU A 60 0.41 -23.80 -31.39
N SER A 61 0.70 -25.07 -31.67
CA SER A 61 -0.28 -26.16 -31.57
C SER A 61 0.07 -27.16 -30.48
N LEU A 62 -0.96 -27.86 -30.00
CA LEU A 62 -0.89 -28.95 -29.03
C LEU A 62 -1.80 -30.10 -29.49
N ASP A 63 -1.26 -31.31 -29.46
CA ASP A 63 -1.98 -32.57 -29.61
C ASP A 63 -1.52 -33.58 -28.55
N ASP A 64 -2.07 -34.78 -28.60
CA ASP A 64 -1.80 -35.88 -27.65
C ASP A 64 -0.36 -36.39 -27.69
N GLN A 65 0.46 -35.90 -28.61
CA GLN A 65 1.88 -36.26 -28.72
C GLN A 65 2.77 -35.21 -28.06
N GLN A 66 2.52 -33.93 -28.34
CA GLN A 66 3.32 -32.82 -27.80
C GLN A 66 2.65 -31.45 -27.99
N GLY A 67 3.08 -30.49 -27.17
CA GLY A 67 2.79 -29.07 -27.40
C GLY A 67 3.86 -28.36 -28.23
N SER A 68 3.95 -27.05 -28.04
CA SER A 68 4.97 -26.21 -28.66
C SER A 68 5.39 -25.02 -27.80
N CYS A 69 6.61 -24.52 -28.03
CA CYS A 69 7.16 -23.39 -27.30
C CYS A 69 8.23 -22.62 -28.08
N PHE A 70 8.20 -21.30 -27.91
CA PHE A 70 9.25 -20.38 -28.33
C PHE A 70 9.82 -19.60 -27.15
N ARG A 71 10.96 -18.95 -27.38
CA ARG A 71 11.50 -17.92 -26.49
C ARG A 71 12.12 -16.76 -27.25
N SER A 72 12.31 -15.62 -26.60
CA SER A 72 13.08 -14.50 -27.13
C SER A 72 14.56 -14.87 -27.29
N LYS A 73 15.22 -14.37 -28.35
CA LYS A 73 16.67 -14.51 -28.56
C LYS A 73 17.48 -13.60 -27.65
N ASP A 74 16.90 -12.50 -27.20
CA ASP A 74 17.48 -11.62 -26.19
C ASP A 74 17.01 -11.95 -24.78
N THR A 75 17.76 -11.43 -23.80
CA THR A 75 17.39 -11.41 -22.39
C THR A 75 17.19 -9.97 -21.95
N TYR A 76 16.29 -9.76 -20.99
CA TYR A 76 15.93 -8.43 -20.51
C TYR A 76 16.07 -8.36 -19.00
N LEU A 77 16.58 -7.24 -18.50
CA LEU A 77 16.50 -6.88 -17.09
C LEU A 77 15.80 -5.52 -17.02
N TYR A 78 14.54 -5.55 -16.57
CA TYR A 78 13.58 -4.46 -16.71
C TYR A 78 13.23 -4.13 -18.18
N ALA A 79 11.98 -4.37 -18.56
CA ALA A 79 11.48 -4.10 -19.90
C ALA A 79 9.96 -3.93 -19.92
N THR A 80 9.45 -3.31 -20.98
CA THR A 80 8.06 -3.45 -21.40
C THR A 80 8.01 -4.48 -22.52
N ILE A 81 7.35 -5.59 -22.28
CA ILE A 81 7.20 -6.72 -23.19
C ILE A 81 5.73 -6.83 -23.54
N SER A 82 5.38 -6.79 -24.82
CA SER A 82 4.02 -6.93 -25.31
C SER A 82 3.92 -7.99 -26.39
N MET A 83 2.80 -8.71 -26.42
CA MET A 83 2.47 -9.69 -27.43
C MET A 83 0.97 -9.64 -27.73
N ASP A 84 0.60 -9.72 -29.00
CA ASP A 84 -0.78 -9.91 -29.40
C ASP A 84 -1.07 -11.41 -29.44
N ILE A 85 -2.08 -11.85 -28.70
CA ILE A 85 -2.40 -13.27 -28.54
C ILE A 85 -3.89 -13.50 -28.82
N LYS A 86 -4.19 -14.52 -29.62
CA LYS A 86 -5.53 -15.08 -29.82
C LYS A 86 -5.55 -16.52 -29.33
N LEU A 87 -6.42 -16.83 -28.38
CA LEU A 87 -6.42 -18.10 -27.65
C LEU A 87 -7.19 -19.20 -28.37
N VAL A 88 -7.03 -20.43 -27.86
CA VAL A 88 -7.65 -21.65 -28.38
C VAL A 88 -9.18 -21.53 -28.37
N GLU A 89 -9.80 -21.67 -29.54
CA GLU A 89 -11.26 -21.69 -29.69
C GLU A 89 -11.89 -23.01 -29.24
N GLY A 90 -13.19 -22.97 -28.94
CA GLY A 90 -13.96 -24.18 -28.61
C GLY A 90 -13.65 -24.74 -27.21
N ASN A 91 -13.56 -26.06 -27.12
CA ASN A 91 -13.25 -26.74 -25.85
C ASN A 91 -11.73 -26.79 -25.68
N SER A 92 -11.22 -26.01 -24.72
CA SER A 92 -9.80 -25.93 -24.37
C SER A 92 -9.54 -26.37 -22.92
N ALA A 93 -10.48 -27.07 -22.29
CA ALA A 93 -10.28 -27.55 -20.92
C ALA A 93 -8.97 -28.36 -20.81
N GLY A 94 -8.23 -28.18 -19.72
CA GLY A 94 -6.91 -28.78 -19.47
C GLY A 94 -5.74 -28.12 -20.21
N VAL A 95 -5.99 -27.35 -21.28
CA VAL A 95 -4.95 -26.69 -22.08
C VAL A 95 -4.57 -25.34 -21.50
N VAL A 96 -3.26 -25.06 -21.44
CA VAL A 96 -2.71 -23.78 -20.98
C VAL A 96 -1.85 -23.16 -22.08
N GLY A 97 -2.27 -21.97 -22.54
CA GLY A 97 -1.42 -21.08 -23.33
C GLY A 97 -0.67 -20.12 -22.41
N THR A 98 0.56 -19.74 -22.73
CA THR A 98 1.36 -18.86 -21.87
C THR A 98 2.07 -17.76 -22.63
N ILE A 99 2.29 -16.64 -21.94
CA ILE A 99 3.37 -15.69 -22.21
C ILE A 99 3.98 -15.33 -20.86
N TYR A 100 5.26 -15.59 -20.67
CA TYR A 100 5.93 -15.40 -19.38
C TYR A 100 7.36 -14.97 -19.58
N THR A 101 7.98 -14.47 -18.52
CA THR A 101 9.42 -14.23 -18.49
C THR A 101 10.05 -15.09 -17.41
N ILE A 102 11.23 -15.66 -17.67
CA ILE A 102 11.96 -16.44 -16.69
C ILE A 102 13.47 -16.24 -16.80
N SER A 103 14.16 -16.15 -15.66
CA SER A 103 15.61 -16.10 -15.60
C SER A 103 16.22 -17.45 -15.97
N GLU A 104 17.30 -17.44 -16.76
CA GLU A 104 18.07 -18.66 -17.00
C GLU A 104 18.94 -18.98 -15.77
N GLY A 105 18.97 -20.25 -15.35
CA GLY A 105 19.77 -20.69 -14.21
C GLY A 105 19.08 -21.76 -13.35
N PRO A 106 19.56 -21.98 -12.13
CA PRO A 106 18.99 -22.97 -11.22
C PRO A 106 17.54 -22.65 -10.84
N TRP A 107 16.67 -23.66 -10.92
CA TRP A 107 15.25 -23.54 -10.52
C TRP A 107 15.07 -23.09 -9.08
N SER A 108 16.02 -23.35 -8.18
CA SER A 108 15.93 -22.95 -6.77
C SER A 108 15.96 -21.44 -6.53
N CYS A 109 16.38 -20.65 -7.52
CA CYS A 109 16.54 -19.20 -7.37
C CYS A 109 16.05 -18.41 -8.57
N HIS A 110 15.23 -19.00 -9.45
CA HIS A 110 14.74 -18.30 -10.63
C HIS A 110 13.81 -17.13 -10.26
N ASP A 111 13.81 -16.11 -11.11
CA ASP A 111 12.80 -15.06 -11.13
C ASP A 111 11.89 -15.31 -12.34
N GLU A 112 10.58 -15.13 -12.18
CA GLU A 112 9.60 -15.40 -13.25
C GLU A 112 8.35 -14.52 -13.10
N ILE A 113 7.75 -14.15 -14.25
CA ILE A 113 6.54 -13.35 -14.36
C ILE A 113 5.59 -14.02 -15.34
N ASP A 114 4.45 -14.49 -14.85
CA ASP A 114 3.56 -15.39 -15.60
C ASP A 114 2.26 -14.73 -16.03
N LEU A 115 1.89 -14.94 -17.29
CA LEU A 115 0.52 -14.89 -17.78
C LEU A 115 0.19 -16.26 -18.39
N GLU A 116 -0.73 -16.97 -17.74
CA GLU A 116 -1.17 -18.30 -18.11
C GLU A 116 -2.67 -18.25 -18.41
N PHE A 117 -3.04 -18.69 -19.59
CA PHE A 117 -4.42 -18.71 -20.06
C PHE A 117 -4.99 -20.11 -19.88
N LEU A 118 -5.76 -20.28 -18.82
CA LEU A 118 -6.35 -21.56 -18.45
C LEU A 118 -7.60 -21.79 -19.29
N GLY A 119 -7.52 -22.73 -20.21
CA GLY A 119 -8.62 -23.09 -21.09
C GLY A 119 -9.81 -23.67 -20.33
N ASN A 120 -10.94 -23.73 -21.01
CA ASN A 120 -12.21 -24.12 -20.40
C ASN A 120 -13.09 -24.89 -21.40
N VAL A 121 -14.16 -25.52 -20.90
CA VAL A 121 -15.15 -26.16 -21.76
C VAL A 121 -15.87 -25.11 -22.63
N SER A 122 -16.33 -25.53 -23.81
CA SER A 122 -16.99 -24.64 -24.78
C SER A 122 -18.08 -23.78 -24.12
N GLY A 123 -18.01 -22.47 -24.36
CA GLY A 123 -18.97 -21.49 -23.86
C GLY A 123 -18.74 -21.02 -22.43
N GLN A 124 -17.70 -21.52 -21.74
CA GLN A 124 -17.23 -21.00 -20.46
C GLN A 124 -16.02 -20.09 -20.65
N PRO A 125 -15.83 -19.07 -19.80
CA PRO A 125 -14.75 -18.11 -19.96
C PRO A 125 -13.38 -18.75 -19.68
N ILE A 126 -12.39 -18.39 -20.51
CA ILE A 126 -10.98 -18.62 -20.23
C ILE A 126 -10.57 -17.77 -19.03
N THR A 127 -9.72 -18.35 -18.16
CA THR A 127 -9.17 -17.64 -17.00
C THR A 127 -7.76 -17.16 -17.31
N LEU A 128 -7.51 -15.86 -17.15
CA LEU A 128 -6.14 -15.32 -17.12
C LEU A 128 -5.60 -15.48 -15.70
N HIS A 129 -4.67 -16.40 -15.53
CA HIS A 129 -3.90 -16.65 -14.33
C HIS A 129 -2.57 -15.89 -14.41
N THR A 130 -2.18 -15.23 -13.33
CA THR A 130 -0.91 -14.50 -13.25
C THR A 130 -0.16 -14.90 -11.99
N ASN A 131 1.16 -15.02 -12.07
CA ASN A 131 2.00 -15.37 -10.93
C ASN A 131 3.34 -14.62 -10.99
N PHE A 132 4.03 -14.53 -9.86
CA PHE A 132 5.35 -13.91 -9.77
C PHE A 132 6.26 -14.75 -8.87
N PHE A 133 7.37 -15.20 -9.42
CA PHE A 133 8.47 -15.83 -8.69
C PHE A 133 9.61 -14.83 -8.53
N ALA A 134 10.17 -14.79 -7.33
CA ALA A 134 11.39 -14.07 -7.07
C ALA A 134 12.29 -14.90 -6.16
N ASN A 135 13.53 -15.14 -6.59
CA ASN A 135 14.49 -16.00 -5.92
C ASN A 135 13.91 -17.40 -5.59
N GLY A 136 13.22 -18.01 -6.57
CA GLY A 136 12.61 -19.34 -6.48
C GLY A 136 11.33 -19.42 -5.65
N VAL A 137 10.86 -18.31 -5.08
CA VAL A 137 9.63 -18.27 -4.28
C VAL A 137 8.52 -17.65 -5.11
N GLY A 138 7.52 -18.45 -5.49
CA GLY A 138 6.29 -18.01 -6.15
C GLY A 138 5.11 -17.93 -5.18
N GLY A 139 3.96 -18.47 -5.58
CA GLY A 139 2.77 -18.52 -4.73
C GLY A 139 1.98 -17.22 -4.66
N ARG A 140 2.08 -16.41 -5.73
CA ARG A 140 1.46 -15.08 -5.86
C ARG A 140 0.42 -15.11 -6.96
N GLU A 141 -0.43 -16.11 -6.97
CA GLU A 141 -1.41 -16.31 -8.03
C GLU A 141 -2.54 -15.27 -7.89
N GLN A 142 -2.92 -14.65 -9.00
CA GLN A 142 -4.17 -13.90 -9.15
C GLN A 142 -4.84 -14.32 -10.45
N GLN A 143 -6.15 -14.51 -10.42
CA GLN A 143 -6.92 -14.97 -11.58
C GLN A 143 -8.00 -13.96 -11.94
N PHE A 144 -8.24 -13.82 -13.24
CA PHE A 144 -9.17 -12.86 -13.81
C PHE A 144 -9.98 -13.49 -14.94
N TYR A 145 -11.27 -13.15 -15.01
CA TYR A 145 -11.99 -13.22 -16.29
C TYR A 145 -11.64 -12.00 -17.16
N LEU A 146 -11.79 -12.14 -18.47
CA LEU A 146 -11.62 -11.05 -19.43
C LEU A 146 -12.99 -10.45 -19.79
N TRP A 147 -13.02 -9.16 -20.12
CA TRP A 147 -14.23 -8.44 -20.51
C TRP A 147 -14.58 -8.59 -22.00
N PHE A 148 -13.94 -9.54 -22.66
CA PHE A 148 -14.08 -9.91 -24.06
C PHE A 148 -13.83 -11.41 -24.21
N ASP A 149 -14.15 -11.95 -25.39
CA ASP A 149 -13.81 -13.32 -25.76
C ASP A 149 -12.39 -13.37 -26.35
N PRO A 150 -11.39 -13.91 -25.64
CA PRO A 150 -10.01 -13.90 -26.09
C PRO A 150 -9.72 -14.93 -27.21
N THR A 151 -10.70 -15.75 -27.61
CA THR A 151 -10.56 -16.68 -28.74
C THR A 151 -11.02 -16.04 -30.06
N ALA A 152 -11.81 -14.97 -29.98
CA ALA A 152 -12.45 -14.36 -31.14
C ALA A 152 -11.51 -13.46 -31.96
N ASP A 153 -10.60 -12.75 -31.30
CA ASP A 153 -9.63 -11.85 -31.95
C ASP A 153 -8.32 -11.78 -31.13
N TYR A 154 -7.31 -11.15 -31.70
CA TYR A 154 -6.07 -10.86 -31.00
C TYR A 154 -6.25 -9.74 -30.00
N HIS A 155 -5.69 -9.93 -28.80
CA HIS A 155 -5.62 -8.93 -27.75
C HIS A 155 -4.16 -8.74 -27.29
N THR A 156 -3.81 -7.52 -26.90
CA THR A 156 -2.45 -7.19 -26.49
C THR A 156 -2.27 -7.45 -25.01
N TYR A 157 -1.34 -8.34 -24.66
CA TYR A 157 -0.93 -8.62 -23.29
C TYR A 157 0.44 -8.00 -23.04
N THR A 158 0.61 -7.28 -21.94
CA THR A 158 1.84 -6.54 -21.67
C THR A 158 2.35 -6.75 -20.24
N ILE A 159 3.64 -7.07 -20.12
CA ILE A 159 4.41 -7.07 -18.88
C ILE A 159 5.27 -5.80 -18.87
N GLU A 160 5.02 -4.88 -17.95
CA GLU A 160 5.89 -3.74 -17.66
C GLU A 160 6.67 -4.01 -16.38
N TRP A 161 7.95 -4.36 -16.51
CA TRP A 161 8.82 -4.65 -15.39
C TRP A 161 9.89 -3.58 -15.26
N ASN A 162 9.92 -2.93 -14.11
CA ASN A 162 10.87 -1.88 -13.77
C ASN A 162 11.31 -2.00 -12.30
N PRO A 163 12.25 -1.18 -11.80
CA PRO A 163 12.72 -1.27 -10.42
C PRO A 163 11.65 -1.01 -9.34
N LYS A 164 10.51 -0.40 -9.68
CA LYS A 164 9.47 0.01 -8.72
C LYS A 164 8.23 -0.89 -8.76
N TYR A 165 7.81 -1.30 -9.96
CA TYR A 165 6.64 -2.15 -10.16
C TYR A 165 6.84 -3.17 -11.30
N ILE A 166 6.21 -4.34 -11.14
CA ILE A 166 5.76 -5.19 -12.24
C ILE A 166 4.29 -4.83 -12.47
N VAL A 167 3.92 -4.48 -13.69
CA VAL A 167 2.53 -4.15 -14.05
C VAL A 167 2.11 -5.04 -15.23
N ILE A 168 0.94 -5.66 -15.11
CA ILE A 168 0.34 -6.45 -16.18
C ILE A 168 -0.81 -5.64 -16.78
N ARG A 169 -0.83 -5.53 -18.10
CA ARG A 169 -1.91 -4.88 -18.87
C ARG A 169 -2.52 -5.84 -19.89
N VAL A 170 -3.80 -5.62 -20.15
CA VAL A 170 -4.56 -6.24 -21.23
C VAL A 170 -5.23 -5.13 -22.03
N ASP A 171 -4.91 -5.01 -23.31
CA ASP A 171 -5.31 -3.90 -24.20
C ASP A 171 -5.06 -2.51 -23.56
N GLY A 172 -3.90 -2.36 -22.93
CA GLY A 172 -3.51 -1.13 -22.22
C GLY A 172 -4.16 -0.92 -20.83
N LYS A 173 -5.22 -1.67 -20.48
CA LYS A 173 -5.86 -1.61 -19.16
C LYS A 173 -5.04 -2.37 -18.13
N THR A 174 -4.66 -1.72 -17.03
CA THR A 174 -3.93 -2.40 -15.95
C THR A 174 -4.83 -3.35 -15.17
N ILE A 175 -4.45 -4.64 -15.14
CA ILE A 175 -5.15 -5.67 -14.36
C ILE A 175 -4.46 -5.97 -13.03
N ARG A 176 -3.13 -5.81 -12.98
CA ARG A 176 -2.32 -6.18 -11.82
C ARG A 176 -1.08 -5.30 -11.70
N ALA A 177 -0.72 -4.94 -10.47
CA ALA A 177 0.53 -4.26 -10.17
C ALA A 177 1.17 -4.84 -8.90
N PHE A 178 2.46 -5.19 -8.97
CA PHE A 178 3.25 -5.70 -7.86
C PHE A 178 4.39 -4.74 -7.57
N LYS A 179 4.35 -4.14 -6.39
CA LYS A 179 5.35 -3.16 -5.97
C LYS A 179 6.61 -3.85 -5.44
N ASN A 180 7.77 -3.28 -5.76
CA ASN A 180 9.03 -3.68 -5.16
C ASN A 180 9.09 -3.30 -3.67
N TYR A 181 9.18 -4.31 -2.81
CA TYR A 181 9.37 -4.19 -1.36
C TYR A 181 10.66 -4.84 -0.88
N GLN A 182 11.70 -4.89 -1.72
CA GLN A 182 13.00 -5.47 -1.40
C GLN A 182 13.64 -4.84 -0.16
N ASP A 183 13.51 -3.52 0.01
CA ASP A 183 13.93 -2.78 1.23
C ASP A 183 13.22 -3.25 2.51
N GLN A 184 12.10 -3.96 2.38
CA GLN A 184 11.31 -4.52 3.47
C GLN A 184 11.44 -6.05 3.57
N GLY A 185 12.41 -6.63 2.85
CA GLY A 185 12.76 -8.05 2.89
C GLY A 185 11.92 -8.94 1.98
N ILE A 186 11.20 -8.38 1.00
CA ILE A 186 10.40 -9.16 0.05
C ILE A 186 11.17 -9.26 -1.27
N PRO A 187 11.52 -10.48 -1.72
CA PRO A 187 12.23 -10.66 -2.98
C PRO A 187 11.52 -10.00 -4.17
N TYR A 188 12.31 -9.47 -5.10
CA TYR A 188 11.84 -8.87 -6.33
C TYR A 188 12.87 -9.15 -7.44
N PRO A 189 12.46 -9.38 -8.69
CA PRO A 189 13.38 -9.60 -9.79
C PRO A 189 14.18 -8.32 -10.09
N THR A 190 15.38 -8.20 -9.52
CA THR A 190 16.22 -6.99 -9.66
C THR A 190 17.54 -7.20 -10.36
N TRP A 191 17.97 -8.45 -10.56
CA TRP A 191 19.35 -8.74 -10.96
C TRP A 191 19.50 -9.85 -12.01
N GLN A 192 18.53 -10.76 -12.14
CA GLN A 192 18.58 -11.82 -13.15
C GLN A 192 17.91 -11.35 -14.44
N PRO A 193 18.64 -11.26 -15.57
CA PRO A 193 18.00 -11.11 -16.87
C PRO A 193 17.09 -12.29 -17.17
N GLN A 194 15.94 -12.03 -17.78
CA GLN A 194 14.93 -13.02 -18.11
C GLN A 194 14.72 -13.09 -19.62
N ARG A 195 14.47 -14.28 -20.15
CA ARG A 195 13.93 -14.45 -21.50
C ARG A 195 12.42 -14.44 -21.46
N VAL A 196 11.80 -13.99 -22.55
CA VAL A 196 10.37 -14.16 -22.77
C VAL A 196 10.14 -15.54 -23.35
N TYR A 197 9.13 -16.26 -22.88
CA TYR A 197 8.69 -17.54 -23.41
C TYR A 197 7.20 -17.51 -23.69
N GLY A 198 6.79 -18.18 -24.77
CA GLY A 198 5.39 -18.54 -24.99
C GLY A 198 5.28 -20.02 -25.26
N SER A 199 4.26 -20.66 -24.71
CA SER A 199 4.05 -22.09 -24.88
C SER A 199 2.58 -22.46 -24.90
N LEU A 200 2.28 -23.64 -25.44
CA LEU A 200 0.97 -24.27 -25.37
C LEU A 200 1.17 -25.72 -24.92
N TRP A 201 0.58 -26.08 -23.78
CA TRP A 201 0.80 -27.38 -23.13
C TRP A 201 -0.42 -27.86 -22.34
N ASP A 202 -0.44 -29.16 -22.04
CA ASP A 202 -1.47 -29.80 -21.22
C ASP A 202 -1.14 -29.68 -19.73
N ALA A 203 -2.09 -29.18 -18.95
CA ALA A 203 -1.99 -28.94 -17.52
C ALA A 203 -3.21 -29.54 -16.78
N ASP A 204 -3.61 -30.73 -17.21
CA ASP A 204 -4.76 -31.49 -16.72
C ASP A 204 -4.89 -31.55 -15.20
N GLU A 205 -3.76 -31.56 -14.50
CA GLU A 205 -3.72 -31.66 -13.05
C GLU A 205 -4.29 -30.44 -12.31
N TRP A 206 -4.42 -29.29 -12.96
CA TRP A 206 -4.83 -28.06 -12.26
C TRP A 206 -5.55 -26.99 -13.09
N ALA A 207 -5.43 -26.98 -14.42
CA ALA A 207 -5.83 -25.83 -15.25
C ALA A 207 -7.32 -25.50 -15.16
N THR A 208 -8.20 -26.47 -15.44
CA THR A 208 -9.65 -26.23 -15.52
C THR A 208 -10.35 -26.75 -14.29
N GLU A 209 -11.01 -25.84 -13.57
CA GLU A 209 -11.68 -26.13 -12.29
C GLU A 209 -10.77 -26.83 -11.26
N GLY A 210 -9.50 -26.43 -11.20
CA GLY A 210 -8.52 -27.07 -10.30
C GLY A 210 -8.17 -28.50 -10.70
N GLY A 211 -8.27 -28.82 -12.00
CA GLY A 211 -7.92 -30.13 -12.58
C GLY A 211 -9.07 -31.14 -12.59
N LEU A 212 -10.30 -30.73 -12.26
CA LEU A 212 -11.48 -31.60 -12.31
C LEU A 212 -11.90 -31.95 -13.74
N ILE A 213 -11.73 -31.01 -14.67
CA ILE A 213 -12.04 -31.19 -16.09
C ILE A 213 -10.73 -31.35 -16.85
N LYS A 214 -10.63 -32.47 -17.58
CA LYS A 214 -9.44 -32.88 -18.32
C LYS A 214 -9.55 -32.53 -19.81
N THR A 215 -8.41 -32.49 -20.48
CA THR A 215 -8.26 -32.29 -21.92
C THR A 215 -9.00 -33.39 -22.68
N ASP A 216 -9.97 -32.97 -23.50
CA ASP A 216 -10.62 -33.85 -24.46
C ASP A 216 -9.85 -33.84 -25.78
N TRP A 217 -8.89 -34.75 -25.88
CA TRP A 217 -8.01 -34.93 -27.04
C TRP A 217 -8.75 -35.21 -28.36
N SER A 218 -10.05 -35.49 -28.35
CA SER A 218 -10.84 -35.55 -29.59
C SER A 218 -11.01 -34.20 -30.29
N ASN A 219 -10.75 -33.09 -29.58
CA ASN A 219 -10.77 -31.72 -30.10
C ASN A 219 -9.40 -31.24 -30.63
N GLN A 220 -8.38 -32.10 -30.65
CA GLN A 220 -7.07 -31.73 -31.15
C GLN A 220 -7.06 -31.48 -32.68
N PRO A 221 -6.13 -30.66 -33.21
CA PRO A 221 -5.13 -29.88 -32.46
C PRO A 221 -5.73 -28.63 -31.83
N PHE A 222 -5.27 -28.30 -30.62
CA PHE A 222 -5.50 -27.00 -30.00
C PHE A 222 -4.49 -26.01 -30.55
N VAL A 223 -4.92 -24.81 -30.93
CA VAL A 223 -4.03 -23.81 -31.55
C VAL A 223 -4.21 -22.43 -30.91
N ALA A 224 -3.12 -21.83 -30.48
CA ALA A 224 -3.06 -20.43 -30.05
C ALA A 224 -2.15 -19.64 -31.00
N TYR A 225 -2.53 -18.39 -31.28
CA TYR A 225 -1.85 -17.54 -32.24
C TYR A 225 -1.21 -16.35 -31.55
N TYR A 226 -0.02 -16.00 -32.03
CA TYR A 226 0.87 -15.02 -31.44
C TYR A 226 1.41 -14.12 -32.53
N ARG A 227 1.40 -12.80 -32.35
CA ARG A 227 1.98 -11.85 -33.29
C ARG A 227 2.45 -10.57 -32.60
N ASN A 228 3.11 -9.70 -33.35
CA ASN A 228 3.48 -8.35 -32.89
C ASN A 228 4.28 -8.37 -31.57
N TYR A 229 5.24 -9.29 -31.46
CA TYR A 229 6.18 -9.31 -30.34
C TYR A 229 6.96 -8.00 -30.31
N ASN A 230 6.96 -7.35 -29.16
CA ASN A 230 7.76 -6.15 -28.95
C ASN A 230 8.29 -6.12 -27.53
N ALA A 231 9.60 -6.01 -27.39
CA ALA A 231 10.27 -5.87 -26.11
C ALA A 231 11.16 -4.63 -26.13
N THR A 232 10.88 -3.71 -25.22
CA THR A 232 11.63 -2.47 -25.07
C THR A 232 12.26 -2.40 -23.70
N TRP A 233 13.59 -2.25 -23.65
CA TRP A 233 14.33 -2.04 -22.42
C TRP A 233 13.79 -0.86 -21.63
N CYS A 234 13.77 -1.01 -20.32
CA CYS A 234 13.39 0.05 -19.41
C CYS A 234 14.23 1.31 -19.67
N ARG A 235 13.56 2.46 -19.77
CA ARG A 235 14.22 3.76 -19.95
C ARG A 235 14.37 4.50 -18.62
N PRO A 236 15.58 4.86 -18.19
CA PRO A 236 15.78 5.66 -16.98
C PRO A 236 15.41 7.13 -17.20
N SER A 237 15.37 7.88 -16.12
CA SER A 237 15.22 9.33 -16.10
C SER A 237 16.45 10.02 -16.69
N PRO A 238 16.32 11.25 -17.22
CA PRO A 238 17.46 12.00 -17.73
C PRO A 238 18.57 12.12 -16.69
N GLY A 239 19.80 11.73 -17.06
CA GLY A 239 20.96 11.77 -16.17
C GLY A 239 21.16 10.53 -15.29
N VAL A 240 20.27 9.54 -15.35
CA VAL A 240 20.43 8.24 -14.69
C VAL A 240 20.97 7.22 -15.70
N ALA A 241 21.99 6.45 -15.33
CA ALA A 241 22.73 5.59 -16.25
C ALA A 241 21.89 4.42 -16.82
N TRP A 242 21.11 3.76 -15.97
CA TRP A 242 20.18 2.69 -16.32
C TRP A 242 19.08 2.58 -15.27
N CYS A 243 18.00 1.85 -15.55
CA CYS A 243 16.84 1.84 -14.65
C CYS A 243 17.16 1.37 -13.23
N GLY A 244 18.04 0.40 -13.03
CA GLY A 244 18.40 -0.07 -11.69
C GLY A 244 19.07 0.99 -10.80
N ASP A 245 19.61 2.06 -11.38
CA ASP A 245 20.20 3.20 -10.65
C ASP A 245 19.18 4.31 -10.36
N GLU A 246 17.89 4.11 -10.64
CA GLU A 246 16.87 5.11 -10.33
C GLU A 246 16.87 5.48 -8.83
N PRO A 247 16.96 6.78 -8.49
CA PRO A 247 16.88 7.22 -7.11
C PRO A 247 15.59 6.75 -6.43
N LYS A 248 15.67 6.33 -5.17
CA LYS A 248 14.50 5.83 -4.42
C LYS A 248 13.34 6.83 -4.33
N ASN A 249 13.64 8.13 -4.32
CA ASN A 249 12.66 9.22 -4.29
C ASN A 249 12.18 9.65 -5.69
N SER A 250 12.66 9.02 -6.75
CA SER A 250 12.23 9.27 -8.11
C SER A 250 10.75 8.94 -8.28
N THR A 251 10.02 9.83 -8.96
CA THR A 251 8.65 9.58 -9.39
C THR A 251 8.60 8.76 -10.68
N ARG A 252 9.77 8.40 -11.24
CA ARG A 252 9.85 7.46 -12.36
C ARG A 252 9.17 6.15 -11.94
N PHE A 253 8.31 5.65 -12.82
CA PHE A 253 7.51 4.44 -12.62
C PHE A 253 6.44 4.52 -11.52
N ASP A 254 6.11 5.71 -11.00
CA ASP A 254 4.90 5.83 -10.18
C ASP A 254 3.65 5.53 -11.01
N LEU A 255 2.74 4.75 -10.42
CA LEU A 255 1.45 4.47 -11.01
C LEU A 255 0.63 5.76 -11.08
N ASP A 256 0.18 6.11 -12.28
CA ASP A 256 -0.68 7.25 -12.52
C ASP A 256 -2.13 6.99 -12.07
N GLN A 257 -2.96 8.03 -12.14
CA GLN A 257 -4.36 7.95 -11.70
C GLN A 257 -5.18 6.97 -12.53
N GLN A 258 -4.90 6.86 -13.84
CA GLN A 258 -5.60 5.95 -14.73
C GLN A 258 -5.30 4.50 -14.38
N THR A 259 -4.04 4.18 -14.16
CA THR A 259 -3.56 2.86 -13.72
C THR A 259 -4.21 2.45 -12.41
N LEU A 260 -4.31 3.37 -11.43
CA LEU A 260 -4.98 3.12 -10.17
C LEU A 260 -6.50 2.90 -10.33
N ALA A 261 -7.15 3.64 -11.23
CA ALA A 261 -8.56 3.48 -11.53
C ALA A 261 -8.86 2.13 -12.22
N ASP A 262 -8.01 1.73 -13.18
CA ASP A 262 -8.10 0.44 -13.86
C ASP A 262 -7.95 -0.71 -12.87
N LEU A 263 -6.94 -0.66 -11.99
CA LEU A 263 -6.77 -1.67 -10.93
C LEU A 263 -8.02 -1.78 -10.03
N GLN A 264 -8.65 -0.66 -9.66
CA GLN A 264 -9.86 -0.69 -8.85
C GLN A 264 -11.03 -1.35 -9.61
N TRP A 265 -11.21 -0.98 -10.87
CA TRP A 265 -12.29 -1.51 -11.70
C TRP A 265 -12.10 -3.00 -11.99
N VAL A 266 -10.91 -3.44 -12.38
CA VAL A 266 -10.62 -4.85 -12.66
C VAL A 266 -10.78 -5.70 -11.40
N ASN A 267 -10.24 -5.24 -10.26
CA ASN A 267 -10.39 -5.96 -8.99
C ASN A 267 -11.85 -6.11 -8.55
N ALA A 268 -12.71 -5.13 -8.86
CA ALA A 268 -14.11 -5.15 -8.47
C ALA A 268 -15.00 -6.01 -9.39
N ASN A 269 -14.63 -6.15 -10.66
CA ASN A 269 -15.53 -6.72 -11.68
C ASN A 269 -15.02 -8.05 -12.28
N TYR A 270 -13.70 -8.30 -12.27
CA TYR A 270 -13.11 -9.39 -13.06
C TYR A 270 -12.14 -10.28 -12.30
N LYS A 271 -11.60 -9.85 -11.16
CA LYS A 271 -10.73 -10.69 -10.33
C LYS A 271 -11.55 -11.76 -9.61
N ILE A 272 -11.21 -13.03 -9.84
CA ILE A 272 -11.92 -14.19 -9.29
C ILE A 272 -11.13 -14.91 -8.20
N TYR A 273 -9.81 -14.75 -8.17
CA TYR A 273 -8.94 -15.30 -7.13
C TYR A 273 -7.80 -14.34 -6.81
N ASP A 274 -7.43 -14.26 -5.54
CA ASP A 274 -6.32 -13.46 -5.05
C ASP A 274 -5.65 -14.13 -3.84
N TYR A 275 -4.40 -14.55 -4.02
CA TYR A 275 -3.58 -15.16 -2.96
C TYR A 275 -3.54 -14.31 -1.68
N CYS A 276 -3.61 -12.98 -1.77
CA CYS A 276 -3.61 -12.07 -0.62
C CYS A 276 -4.87 -12.15 0.25
N THR A 277 -5.90 -12.87 -0.20
CA THR A 277 -7.16 -13.08 0.52
C THR A 277 -7.51 -14.56 0.66
N ASP A 278 -6.61 -15.46 0.26
CA ASP A 278 -6.83 -16.90 0.36
C ASP A 278 -6.54 -17.41 1.79
N HIS A 279 -7.59 -17.38 2.61
CA HIS A 279 -7.58 -17.91 3.97
C HIS A 279 -7.54 -19.45 4.05
N LYS A 280 -7.74 -20.16 2.93
CA LYS A 280 -7.57 -21.62 2.91
C LYS A 280 -6.10 -21.98 2.77
N ARG A 281 -5.35 -21.18 2.01
CA ARG A 281 -3.92 -21.38 1.81
C ARG A 281 -3.07 -20.81 2.93
N PHE A 282 -3.43 -19.62 3.44
CA PHE A 282 -2.66 -18.92 4.47
C PHE A 282 -3.49 -18.73 5.74
N ASN A 283 -2.92 -19.09 6.90
CA ASN A 283 -3.47 -18.69 8.18
C ASN A 283 -3.25 -17.19 8.41
N GLU A 284 -3.99 -16.58 9.35
CA GLU A 284 -3.92 -15.13 9.61
C GLU A 284 -2.51 -14.61 9.95
N SER A 285 -1.64 -15.44 10.52
CA SER A 285 -0.25 -15.11 10.84
C SER A 285 0.73 -15.29 9.68
N ASP A 286 0.31 -15.99 8.63
CA ASP A 286 1.21 -16.57 7.62
C ASP A 286 1.00 -15.94 6.23
N PHE A 287 0.15 -14.92 6.12
CA PHE A 287 -0.03 -14.21 4.86
C PHE A 287 1.26 -13.56 4.38
N PRO A 288 1.51 -13.55 3.06
CA PRO A 288 2.66 -12.86 2.48
C PRO A 288 2.71 -11.38 2.90
N LYS A 289 3.89 -10.93 3.33
CA LYS A 289 4.09 -9.60 3.92
C LYS A 289 3.68 -8.47 2.98
N GLU A 290 3.88 -8.66 1.68
CA GLU A 290 3.49 -7.74 0.60
C GLU A 290 1.99 -7.45 0.60
N CYS A 291 1.15 -8.41 0.99
CA CYS A 291 -0.31 -8.23 1.02
C CYS A 291 -0.73 -7.21 2.08
N TYR A 292 0.00 -7.10 3.18
CA TYR A 292 -0.24 -6.06 4.19
C TYR A 292 0.28 -4.70 3.73
N LEU A 293 1.47 -4.68 3.13
CA LEU A 293 2.13 -3.45 2.67
C LEU A 293 1.37 -2.78 1.52
N GLN A 294 0.87 -3.55 0.56
CA GLN A 294 0.04 -3.04 -0.53
C GLN A 294 -1.25 -2.40 -0.03
N ARG A 295 -1.89 -2.99 1.00
CA ARG A 295 -3.08 -2.41 1.63
C ARG A 295 -2.74 -1.09 2.31
N ALA A 296 -1.64 -1.03 3.06
CA ALA A 296 -1.18 0.18 3.71
C ALA A 296 -0.87 1.31 2.70
N ASP A 297 -0.17 0.99 1.61
CA ASP A 297 0.13 1.94 0.53
C ASP A 297 -1.14 2.46 -0.18
N GLY A 298 -2.14 1.60 -0.38
CA GLY A 298 -3.42 1.99 -0.96
C GLY A 298 -4.21 2.96 -0.07
N LEU A 299 -4.18 2.74 1.25
CA LEU A 299 -4.76 3.65 2.25
C LEU A 299 -4.03 5.00 2.28
N MET A 300 -2.72 4.99 2.06
CA MET A 300 -1.87 6.18 2.00
C MET A 300 -2.10 7.04 0.75
N LYS A 301 -2.18 6.42 -0.44
CA LYS A 301 -2.39 7.14 -1.72
C LYS A 301 -3.79 7.73 -1.88
N LYS A 302 -4.81 7.21 -1.17
CA LYS A 302 -6.16 7.81 -1.14
C LYS A 302 -6.21 9.18 -0.43
N ARG A 303 -5.10 9.68 0.12
CA ARG A 303 -5.07 10.93 0.89
C ARG A 303 -4.05 11.93 0.35
N MET A 304 -4.57 12.95 -0.33
CA MET A 304 -4.08 14.33 -0.26
C MET A 304 -5.28 15.27 -0.06
N PRO A 305 -5.14 16.33 0.75
CA PRO A 305 -5.02 16.31 2.20
C PRO A 305 -6.41 16.14 2.84
N LEU A 306 -6.74 14.94 3.33
CA LEU A 306 -7.83 14.81 4.28
C LEU A 306 -7.22 14.94 5.67
N ILE A 307 -7.57 16.03 6.36
CA ILE A 307 -7.30 16.21 7.79
C ILE A 307 -7.78 14.95 8.51
N PHE A 308 -6.85 14.26 9.16
CA PHE A 308 -7.00 13.12 10.07
C PHE A 308 -8.45 12.76 10.42
N GLU A 309 -9.00 11.72 9.77
CA GLU A 309 -10.39 11.31 9.99
C GLU A 309 -10.51 10.43 11.25
N VAL A 310 -10.69 11.07 12.40
CA VAL A 310 -10.77 10.46 13.75
C VAL A 310 -11.82 9.33 13.83
N LYS A 311 -12.84 9.33 12.97
CA LYS A 311 -13.94 8.35 13.00
C LYS A 311 -13.51 6.93 12.66
N GLU A 312 -12.63 6.75 11.68
CA GLU A 312 -12.16 5.41 11.30
C GLU A 312 -11.12 4.86 12.27
N LEU A 313 -10.23 5.72 12.78
CA LEU A 313 -9.35 5.33 13.89
C LEU A 313 -10.18 4.90 15.12
N ALA A 314 -11.20 5.68 15.47
CA ALA A 314 -12.09 5.34 16.58
C ALA A 314 -12.85 4.03 16.34
N LYS A 315 -13.20 3.70 15.10
CA LYS A 315 -13.84 2.43 14.74
C LYS A 315 -12.87 1.26 14.90
N LEU A 316 -11.66 1.35 14.35
CA LEU A 316 -10.62 0.32 14.45
C LEU A 316 -10.21 0.05 15.91
N VAL A 317 -10.10 1.11 16.71
CA VAL A 317 -9.85 1.02 18.16
C VAL A 317 -11.03 0.37 18.89
N ARG A 318 -12.28 0.74 18.57
CA ARG A 318 -13.49 0.15 19.18
C ARG A 318 -13.67 -1.32 18.84
N THR A 319 -13.19 -1.76 17.67
CA THR A 319 -13.30 -3.16 17.22
C THR A 319 -12.07 -4.00 17.56
N GLY A 320 -11.12 -3.46 18.34
CA GLY A 320 -9.93 -4.19 18.80
C GLY A 320 -8.89 -4.47 17.70
N GLN A 321 -8.98 -3.81 16.55
CA GLN A 321 -8.05 -3.98 15.42
C GLN A 321 -6.81 -3.10 15.61
N TRP A 322 -6.10 -3.30 16.72
CA TRP A 322 -4.97 -2.48 17.16
C TRP A 322 -3.79 -2.44 16.16
N PRO A 323 -3.40 -3.54 15.49
CA PRO A 323 -2.33 -3.50 14.49
C PRO A 323 -2.70 -2.64 13.27
N VAL A 324 -3.95 -2.73 12.81
CA VAL A 324 -4.47 -1.94 11.69
C VAL A 324 -4.61 -0.47 12.06
N ALA A 325 -5.07 -0.18 13.29
CA ALA A 325 -5.11 1.17 13.83
C ALA A 325 -3.70 1.78 13.95
N ALA A 326 -2.71 1.01 14.41
CA ALA A 326 -1.33 1.44 14.50
C ALA A 326 -0.73 1.73 13.12
N SER A 327 -0.88 0.82 12.15
CA SER A 327 -0.45 1.03 10.76
C SER A 327 -1.15 2.21 10.10
N TYR A 328 -2.44 2.43 10.41
CA TYR A 328 -3.21 3.58 9.93
C TYR A 328 -2.62 4.90 10.44
N VAL A 329 -2.24 4.98 11.73
CA VAL A 329 -1.64 6.21 12.28
C VAL A 329 -0.19 6.39 11.82
N ILE A 330 0.61 5.32 11.77
CA ILE A 330 2.00 5.34 11.31
C ILE A 330 2.09 5.75 9.84
N GLY A 331 1.10 5.40 9.02
CA GLY A 331 1.02 5.88 7.64
C GLY A 331 1.09 7.41 7.54
N PHE A 332 0.50 8.16 8.46
CA PHE A 332 0.54 9.63 8.40
C PHE A 332 1.89 10.25 8.77
N LEU A 333 2.84 9.45 9.25
CA LEU A 333 4.17 9.90 9.67
C LEU A 333 5.16 9.71 8.52
N ARG A 334 5.59 10.80 7.88
CA ARG A 334 6.75 10.77 6.98
C ARG A 334 8.01 10.50 7.80
N TRP A 335 8.73 9.43 7.48
CA TRP A 335 9.94 9.00 8.22
C TRP A 335 11.16 9.88 7.92
N ASP A 336 11.14 10.69 6.85
CA ASP A 336 12.28 11.45 6.34
C ASP A 336 12.30 12.94 6.75
N SER A 337 11.27 13.43 7.44
CA SER A 337 11.27 14.75 8.05
C SER A 337 10.58 14.69 9.41
N THR A 338 11.35 14.55 10.48
CA THR A 338 10.80 14.67 11.84
C THR A 338 10.46 16.14 12.10
N SER A 339 9.30 16.58 11.62
CA SER A 339 8.66 17.77 12.17
C SER A 339 8.31 17.48 13.63
N ASP A 340 8.30 18.51 14.47
CA ASP A 340 8.05 18.36 15.91
C ASP A 340 6.69 17.69 16.19
N GLU A 341 5.70 17.89 15.31
CA GLU A 341 4.37 17.28 15.36
C GLU A 341 4.41 15.76 15.12
N ALA A 342 5.26 15.29 14.21
CA ALA A 342 5.43 13.88 13.89
C ALA A 342 6.09 13.13 15.06
N THR A 343 7.10 13.76 15.68
CA THR A 343 7.77 13.25 16.89
C THR A 343 6.80 13.13 18.06
N VAL A 344 5.89 14.09 18.21
CA VAL A 344 4.87 14.12 19.28
C VAL A 344 3.83 13.03 19.10
N LEU A 345 3.39 12.77 17.87
CA LEU A 345 2.47 11.68 17.57
C LEU A 345 3.13 10.32 17.78
N LEU A 346 4.41 10.17 17.42
CA LEU A 346 5.17 8.94 17.61
C LEU A 346 5.36 8.61 19.11
N LEU A 347 5.72 9.60 19.93
CA LEU A 347 5.85 9.42 21.39
C LEU A 347 4.50 9.10 22.06
N PHE A 348 3.42 9.74 21.62
CA PHE A 348 2.07 9.44 22.09
C PHE A 348 1.64 8.00 21.78
N LEU A 349 1.98 7.47 20.60
CA LEU A 349 1.67 6.10 20.21
C LEU A 349 2.55 5.07 20.92
N GLN A 350 3.84 5.38 21.13
CA GLN A 350 4.75 4.52 21.91
C GLN A 350 4.28 4.38 23.36
N ASP A 351 3.82 5.47 23.99
CA ASP A 351 3.24 5.43 25.34
C ASP A 351 1.91 4.66 25.38
N LEU A 352 1.11 4.71 24.31
CA LEU A 352 -0.12 3.92 24.15
C LEU A 352 0.16 2.42 24.02
N MET A 353 1.25 2.04 23.34
CA MET A 353 1.69 0.65 23.20
C MET A 353 2.32 0.09 24.48
N ALA A 354 2.97 0.94 25.29
CA ALA A 354 3.52 0.56 26.58
C ALA A 354 2.43 0.26 27.65
N LEU A 355 1.18 0.63 27.40
CA LEU A 355 0.04 0.36 28.28
C LEU A 355 -0.59 -1.04 28.07
N ASN A 356 0.02 -1.91 27.24
CA ASN A 356 -0.53 -3.22 26.88
C ASN A 356 -0.35 -4.34 27.94
N ASP A 357 -0.11 -4.02 29.22
CA ASP A 357 -0.36 -4.96 30.33
C ASP A 357 -1.88 -5.22 30.56
N PHE A 358 -2.73 -4.74 29.65
CA PHE A 358 -4.17 -5.01 29.61
C PHE A 358 -4.54 -6.27 28.81
N ALA A 359 -3.55 -6.96 28.22
CA ALA A 359 -3.75 -8.13 27.36
C ALA A 359 -4.25 -9.40 28.08
N ASP A 360 -4.35 -9.41 29.41
CA ASP A 360 -4.79 -10.58 30.20
C ASP A 360 -6.29 -10.59 30.55
N GLY A 361 -7.10 -9.68 29.99
CA GLY A 361 -8.55 -9.86 29.95
C GLY A 361 -9.28 -9.82 31.31
N VAL A 362 -8.71 -9.23 32.36
CA VAL A 362 -9.41 -9.06 33.65
C VAL A 362 -9.74 -7.58 33.88
N THR A 363 -11.01 -7.22 33.61
CA THR A 363 -11.87 -6.21 34.30
C THR A 363 -12.65 -5.33 33.32
N ILE A 364 -13.96 -5.57 33.25
CA ILE A 364 -14.98 -4.62 32.76
C ILE A 364 -15.16 -3.53 33.82
N MET A 365 -15.20 -2.24 33.45
CA MET A 365 -16.08 -1.23 34.08
C MET A 365 -16.01 0.12 33.33
N ALA A 366 -17.15 0.57 32.83
CA ALA A 366 -17.33 1.83 32.07
C ALA A 366 -16.96 3.13 32.82
N ARG A 367 -16.63 3.07 34.11
CA ARG A 367 -16.20 4.22 34.93
C ARG A 367 -14.79 4.72 34.57
N LEU A 368 -13.92 3.82 34.10
CA LEU A 368 -12.55 4.16 33.69
C LEU A 368 -12.48 4.92 32.35
N LEU A 369 -13.43 4.73 31.43
CA LEU A 369 -13.48 5.47 30.15
C LEU A 369 -13.80 6.97 30.35
N SER A 370 -14.63 7.28 31.35
CA SER A 370 -14.95 8.65 31.78
C SER A 370 -13.74 9.34 32.43
N ASP A 371 -13.09 8.64 33.36
CA ASP A 371 -11.92 9.17 34.08
C ASP A 371 -10.69 9.26 33.15
N TRP A 372 -10.55 8.32 32.21
CA TRP A 372 -9.56 8.34 31.12
C TRP A 372 -9.75 9.54 30.19
N ALA A 373 -10.99 9.87 29.80
CA ALA A 373 -11.25 11.06 28.97
C ALA A 373 -10.90 12.37 29.70
N PHE A 374 -11.15 12.45 31.01
CA PHE A 374 -10.92 13.67 31.80
C PHE A 374 -9.43 13.86 32.22
N LEU A 375 -8.73 12.79 32.60
CA LEU A 375 -7.30 12.83 32.95
C LEU A 375 -6.40 13.00 31.72
N ASN A 376 -6.70 12.33 30.61
CA ASN A 376 -5.87 12.41 29.41
C ASN A 376 -6.07 13.71 28.64
N TRP A 377 -7.26 14.31 28.63
CA TRP A 377 -7.45 15.66 28.08
C TRP A 377 -6.59 16.69 28.82
N ARG A 378 -6.45 16.54 30.14
CA ARG A 378 -5.63 17.43 30.97
C ARG A 378 -4.13 17.22 30.74
N LEU A 379 -3.71 15.97 30.54
CA LEU A 379 -2.32 15.61 30.24
C LEU A 379 -1.90 16.14 28.86
N ILE A 380 -2.73 15.90 27.84
CA ILE A 380 -2.54 16.38 26.47
C ILE A 380 -2.48 17.92 26.44
N ARG A 381 -3.39 18.60 27.15
CA ARG A 381 -3.39 20.07 27.27
C ARG A 381 -2.15 20.61 27.96
N ASN A 382 -1.67 19.96 29.01
CA ASN A 382 -0.49 20.43 29.76
C ASN A 382 0.81 20.21 28.97
N LYS A 383 0.93 19.10 28.22
CA LYS A 383 2.06 18.84 27.34
C LYS A 383 2.07 19.80 26.14
N ALA A 384 0.90 20.08 25.55
CA ALA A 384 0.75 21.09 24.51
C ALA A 384 1.14 22.50 25.00
N ALA A 385 0.80 22.86 26.24
CA ALA A 385 1.22 24.13 26.83
C ALA A 385 2.74 24.19 27.10
N GLU A 386 3.37 23.08 27.47
CA GLU A 386 4.83 22.97 27.62
C GLU A 386 5.55 23.11 26.27
N MET A 387 4.94 22.61 25.19
CA MET A 387 5.49 22.71 23.84
C MET A 387 5.34 24.11 23.24
N VAL A 388 4.21 24.80 23.45
CA VAL A 388 4.06 26.23 23.07
C VAL A 388 5.05 27.12 23.85
N TYR A 389 5.43 26.72 25.07
CA TYR A 389 6.48 27.40 25.85
C TYR A 389 7.89 27.17 25.27
N LYS A 390 8.15 26.00 24.67
CA LYS A 390 9.45 25.66 24.04
C LYS A 390 9.57 26.15 22.59
N THR A 391 8.46 26.28 21.88
CA THR A 391 8.42 26.68 20.45
C THR A 391 7.30 27.72 20.24
N PRO A 392 7.60 29.02 20.38
CA PRO A 392 6.59 30.10 20.41
C PRO A 392 5.76 30.25 19.12
N GLU A 393 6.29 29.82 17.97
CA GLU A 393 5.62 29.92 16.66
C GLU A 393 4.36 29.04 16.56
N LEU A 394 4.25 27.98 17.37
CA LEU A 394 3.08 27.07 17.40
C LEU A 394 1.81 27.70 17.99
N LYS A 395 1.93 28.87 18.62
CA LYS A 395 0.85 29.54 19.35
C LYS A 395 -0.32 29.94 18.44
N ASP A 396 -0.02 30.34 17.20
CA ASP A 396 -1.02 30.88 16.27
C ASP A 396 -1.60 29.79 15.35
N SER A 397 -0.92 28.65 15.22
CA SER A 397 -1.30 27.51 14.38
C SER A 397 -2.25 26.51 15.07
N LEU A 398 -2.26 26.47 16.40
CA LEU A 398 -3.10 25.57 17.20
C LEU A 398 -4.42 26.26 17.62
N HIS A 399 -5.47 26.11 16.82
CA HIS A 399 -6.82 26.56 17.18
C HIS A 399 -7.63 25.43 17.84
N PHE A 400 -7.55 25.31 19.17
CA PHE A 400 -8.45 24.45 19.94
C PHE A 400 -9.74 25.21 20.35
N PRO A 401 -10.90 24.53 20.49
CA PRO A 401 -12.15 25.18 20.88
C PRO A 401 -12.00 25.90 22.23
N ARG A 402 -12.13 27.22 22.19
CA ARG A 402 -12.03 28.12 23.34
C ARG A 402 -13.33 28.08 24.13
N GLY A 403 -13.27 27.55 25.35
CA GLY A 403 -14.33 27.57 26.38
C GLY A 403 -13.72 27.71 27.78
N PRO A 404 -14.47 28.21 28.78
CA PRO A 404 -14.36 29.60 29.20
C PRO A 404 -13.50 29.79 30.46
N HIS A 405 -12.85 30.96 30.49
CA HIS A 405 -12.14 31.60 31.62
C HIS A 405 -10.61 31.43 31.67
N ASN A 406 -9.99 32.07 30.67
CA ASN A 406 -8.84 32.98 30.71
C ASN A 406 -7.46 32.50 31.24
N LEU A 407 -6.54 32.41 30.29
CA LEU A 407 -5.08 32.46 30.42
C LEU A 407 -4.60 33.91 30.66
N CYS A 408 -4.47 34.32 31.92
CA CYS A 408 -3.60 35.43 32.33
C CYS A 408 -3.09 35.12 33.76
N HIS A 409 -1.85 35.51 34.08
CA HIS A 409 -1.11 35.36 35.34
C HIS A 409 -0.27 34.08 35.51
N VAL A 410 0.94 34.13 34.94
CA VAL A 410 2.09 33.37 35.43
C VAL A 410 2.79 34.22 36.51
N VAL A 411 2.65 33.83 37.78
CA VAL A 411 3.56 34.23 38.88
C VAL A 411 3.74 32.99 39.78
N PRO A 412 4.95 32.67 40.28
CA PRO A 412 5.14 31.50 41.15
C PRO A 412 4.53 31.73 42.54
N ILE A 413 3.40 31.09 42.83
CA ILE A 413 2.74 31.16 44.15
C ILE A 413 3.19 29.99 45.03
N ARG A 414 3.88 30.28 46.14
CA ARG A 414 4.11 29.36 47.26
C ARG A 414 2.92 29.45 48.22
N SER A 415 2.43 28.32 48.72
CA SER A 415 1.50 28.30 49.86
C SER A 415 2.10 27.51 51.03
N SER A 416 2.09 28.14 52.21
CA SER A 416 2.62 27.57 53.45
C SER A 416 1.58 27.70 54.56
N TRP A 417 1.28 26.58 55.21
CA TRP A 417 0.46 26.54 56.41
C TRP A 417 1.38 26.56 57.61
N SER A 418 1.17 27.49 58.53
CA SER A 418 1.93 27.61 59.77
C SER A 418 0.99 27.65 60.96
N VAL A 419 1.46 27.14 62.09
CA VAL A 419 0.83 27.31 63.40
C VAL A 419 1.82 28.13 64.21
N ASP A 420 1.38 29.28 64.71
CA ASP A 420 2.20 30.25 65.46
C ASP A 420 3.50 30.64 64.73
N GLY A 421 3.40 30.84 63.41
CA GLY A 421 4.52 31.22 62.55
C GLY A 421 5.49 30.07 62.23
N VAL A 422 5.29 28.88 62.81
CA VAL A 422 6.09 27.69 62.50
C VAL A 422 5.43 26.93 61.35
N PRO A 423 6.12 26.74 60.20
CA PRO A 423 5.54 26.04 59.05
C PRO A 423 5.23 24.58 59.37
N VAL A 424 3.96 24.20 59.32
CA VAL A 424 3.50 22.82 59.53
C VAL A 424 3.40 22.07 58.20
N ARG A 425 3.12 22.79 57.10
CA ARG A 425 3.16 22.19 55.76
C ARG A 425 3.50 23.22 54.69
N VAL A 426 4.45 22.87 53.83
CA VAL A 426 4.88 23.69 52.69
C VAL A 426 4.62 22.88 51.42
N SER A 427 3.76 23.38 50.54
CA SER A 427 3.46 22.70 49.27
C SER A 427 4.19 23.39 48.12
N ARG A 428 4.96 22.61 47.34
CA ARG A 428 5.71 23.06 46.16
C ARG A 428 5.21 22.35 44.90
N LYS A 429 5.42 22.98 43.74
CA LYS A 429 4.85 22.59 42.44
C LYS A 429 5.29 21.21 41.89
N HIS A 430 6.21 20.51 42.56
CA HIS A 430 6.71 19.21 42.11
C HIS A 430 6.96 18.24 43.27
N GLU A 431 5.89 17.68 43.83
CA GLU A 431 6.00 16.40 44.53
C GLU A 431 5.41 15.28 43.65
N PRO A 432 6.04 14.09 43.58
CA PRO A 432 5.68 13.04 42.60
C PRO A 432 4.35 12.36 42.89
N ALA A 433 3.73 12.63 44.05
CA ALA A 433 2.51 11.98 44.49
C ALA A 433 1.28 12.88 44.27
N GLY A 434 0.92 13.15 43.02
CA GLY A 434 -0.46 13.37 42.53
C GLY A 434 -1.47 14.27 43.28
N VAL A 435 -1.10 15.13 44.24
CA VAL A 435 -2.09 15.98 44.92
C VAL A 435 -2.42 17.21 44.03
N PRO A 436 -3.69 17.43 43.63
CA PRO A 436 -4.06 18.59 42.84
C PRO A 436 -3.83 19.88 43.62
N TYR A 437 -3.09 20.83 43.02
CA TYR A 437 -2.84 22.14 43.62
C TYR A 437 -4.05 23.08 43.45
N LEU A 438 -4.24 23.97 44.42
CA LEU A 438 -5.31 24.96 44.49
C LEU A 438 -5.11 26.01 43.38
N SER A 439 -6.07 26.13 42.46
CA SER A 439 -6.06 27.15 41.41
C SER A 439 -6.31 28.54 42.01
N GLY A 440 -5.89 29.60 41.32
CA GLY A 440 -5.90 31.01 41.78
C GLY A 440 -7.26 31.66 42.05
N GLN A 441 -8.27 30.90 42.50
CA GLN A 441 -9.47 31.43 43.10
C GLN A 441 -9.19 31.92 44.53
N ALA A 442 -9.80 33.05 44.91
CA ALA A 442 -9.80 33.51 46.30
C ALA A 442 -10.44 32.42 47.19
N MET A 443 -9.63 31.86 48.09
CA MET A 443 -10.11 30.83 49.01
C MET A 443 -10.85 31.46 50.18
N ARG A 444 -12.02 30.91 50.51
CA ARG A 444 -12.64 31.16 51.83
C ARG A 444 -12.17 30.09 52.79
N VAL A 445 -11.67 30.53 53.95
CA VAL A 445 -11.35 29.62 55.05
C VAL A 445 -12.65 29.26 55.76
N HIS A 446 -13.05 27.99 55.60
CA HIS A 446 -14.17 27.39 56.30
C HIS A 446 -13.63 26.48 57.41
N GLY A 447 -13.96 26.80 58.67
CA GLY A 447 -13.75 25.89 59.79
C GLY A 447 -14.94 24.95 59.89
N SER A 448 -14.70 23.65 60.02
CA SER A 448 -15.74 22.65 60.26
C SER A 448 -15.28 21.69 61.34
N LEU A 449 -16.17 21.37 62.28
CA LEU A 449 -15.93 20.38 63.32
C LEU A 449 -16.52 19.05 62.85
N TRP A 450 -15.70 18.01 62.78
CA TRP A 450 -16.10 16.68 62.33
C TRP A 450 -15.92 15.66 63.45
N ASN A 451 -16.82 14.68 63.54
CA ASN A 451 -16.57 13.50 64.36
C ASN A 451 -15.47 12.65 63.70
N GLY A 452 -14.25 12.76 64.21
CA GLY A 452 -13.09 12.04 63.71
C GLY A 452 -12.84 10.68 64.35
N GLU A 453 -13.80 10.10 65.07
CA GLU A 453 -13.60 8.89 65.90
C GLU A 453 -13.02 7.67 65.17
N SER A 454 -13.18 7.58 63.85
CA SER A 454 -12.60 6.52 63.02
C SER A 454 -11.16 6.78 62.56
N TRP A 455 -10.58 7.94 62.83
CA TRP A 455 -9.24 8.30 62.31
C TRP A 455 -8.40 9.23 63.19
N ALA A 456 -9.00 10.17 63.95
CA ALA A 456 -8.30 11.23 64.66
C ALA A 456 -7.76 10.84 66.04
N THR A 457 -8.38 9.89 66.74
CA THR A 457 -8.09 9.56 68.14
C THR A 457 -7.16 8.36 68.28
N GLN A 458 -5.84 8.58 68.23
CA GLN A 458 -4.81 7.51 68.33
C GLN A 458 -5.14 6.28 67.46
N ARG A 459 -5.45 6.52 66.18
CA ARG A 459 -5.93 5.48 65.23
C ARG A 459 -7.23 4.82 65.69
N ALA A 460 -8.23 5.62 66.05
CA ALA A 460 -9.59 5.19 66.43
C ALA A 460 -9.72 4.40 67.75
N ARG A 461 -8.67 4.36 68.57
CA ARG A 461 -8.67 3.58 69.83
C ARG A 461 -9.38 4.28 70.97
N VAL A 462 -9.48 5.61 70.95
CA VAL A 462 -10.17 6.40 71.98
C VAL A 462 -11.46 6.95 71.39
N LYS A 463 -12.59 6.66 72.03
CA LYS A 463 -13.92 7.09 71.57
C LYS A 463 -14.20 8.53 71.97
N THR A 464 -14.98 9.24 71.17
CA THR A 464 -15.35 10.64 71.41
C THR A 464 -16.24 10.70 72.66
N ASN A 465 -15.87 11.54 73.64
CA ASN A 465 -16.62 11.67 74.89
C ASN A 465 -17.86 12.57 74.72
N TRP A 466 -18.88 12.08 74.02
CA TRP A 466 -20.10 12.82 73.71
C TRP A 466 -20.81 13.50 74.89
N PRO A 467 -20.82 12.94 76.12
CA PRO A 467 -21.32 13.64 77.30
C PRO A 467 -20.66 15.00 77.59
N ALA A 468 -19.46 15.26 77.09
CA ALA A 468 -18.77 16.55 77.23
C ALA A 468 -19.16 17.60 76.16
N ALA A 469 -20.14 17.30 75.31
CA ALA A 469 -20.69 18.26 74.35
C ALA A 469 -21.46 19.40 75.04
N PRO A 470 -21.53 20.62 74.46
CA PRO A 470 -21.09 20.95 73.11
C PRO A 470 -19.58 21.17 73.00
N PHE A 471 -18.99 20.59 71.96
CA PHE A 471 -17.62 20.91 71.55
C PHE A 471 -17.67 22.18 70.70
N VAL A 472 -17.06 23.25 71.19
CA VAL A 472 -17.13 24.57 70.54
C VAL A 472 -15.74 25.00 70.08
N PHE A 473 -15.67 25.47 68.83
CA PHE A 473 -14.47 26.11 68.30
C PHE A 473 -14.75 27.60 68.10
N PHE A 474 -13.89 28.45 68.66
CA PHE A 474 -13.98 29.90 68.51
C PHE A 474 -13.00 30.36 67.42
N ARG A 475 -13.42 31.32 66.59
CA ARG A 475 -12.56 31.96 65.60
C ARG A 475 -12.47 33.45 65.92
N GLU A 476 -11.25 33.95 66.12
CA GLU A 476 -10.97 35.39 66.13
C GLU A 476 -10.59 35.86 64.72
N SER A 477 -10.94 37.11 64.41
CA SER A 477 -10.96 37.73 63.08
C SER A 477 -9.64 37.64 62.30
N PHE A 478 -9.72 37.49 60.97
CA PHE A 478 -8.57 37.59 60.07
C PHE A 478 -8.30 39.06 59.73
N ALA A 479 -7.07 39.54 59.94
CA ALA A 479 -6.57 40.74 59.27
C ALA A 479 -6.20 40.36 57.82
N SER A 480 -6.82 41.04 56.85
CA SER A 480 -6.43 40.92 55.43
C SER A 480 -5.10 41.64 55.21
N TRP A 481 -4.06 40.90 54.84
CA TRP A 481 -2.82 41.44 54.29
C TRP A 481 -2.79 41.26 52.78
#